data_AF-A0A950Q6L9-F1
#
_entry.id   AF-A0A950Q6L9-F1
#
_cell.length_a   1.000
_cell.length_b   1.000
_cell.length_c   1.000
_cell.angle_alpha   90.00
_cell.angle_beta   90.00
_cell.angle_gamma   90.00
#
_symmetry.space_group_name_H-M   'P 1'
#
loop_
_entity.id
_entity.type
_entity.pdbx_description
1 polymer ?
#
loop_
_entity_poly.entity_id
_entity_poly.type
_entity_poly.pdbx_seq_one_letter_code
_entity_poly.pdbx_strand_id
1 'polypeptide(L)'
;MSGSDITAWLALALIPLTAAIGRAIRRWGSGAFALRMRPHYVLGYLALLGALYHTMGAMSATGGANSNGLWFASLATLGLGAQALLGTNLQAPGTYRRPLRRWHMILFWLTAALALAHVVLNGPFLS
;
A
#
# COMPACT_ATOMS: atom_id res chain seq x y z
N MET A 1 15.49 11.09 -12.95
CA MET A 1 14.78 10.27 -11.94
C MET A 1 15.61 9.04 -11.66
N SER A 2 15.98 8.86 -10.40
CA SER A 2 16.63 7.65 -9.91
C SER A 2 15.66 6.46 -9.94
N GLY A 3 16.18 5.23 -9.85
CA GLY A 3 15.35 4.04 -9.73
C GLY A 3 14.42 4.09 -8.51
N SER A 4 14.88 4.68 -7.40
CA SER A 4 14.08 4.88 -6.19
C SER A 4 12.89 5.83 -6.41
N ASP A 5 13.04 6.88 -7.23
CA ASP A 5 11.95 7.82 -7.54
C ASP A 5 10.85 7.12 -8.32
N ILE A 6 11.22 6.34 -9.34
CA ILE A 6 10.28 5.58 -10.15
C ILE A 6 9.49 4.61 -9.26
N THR A 7 10.17 3.88 -8.37
CA THR A 7 9.49 2.96 -7.45
C THR A 7 8.62 3.68 -6.42
N ALA A 8 8.95 4.91 -6.02
CA ALA A 8 8.13 5.71 -5.12
C ALA A 8 6.79 6.08 -5.78
N TRP A 9 6.84 6.65 -6.99
CA TRP A 9 5.65 7.04 -7.74
C TRP A 9 4.80 5.83 -8.12
N LEU A 10 5.45 4.73 -8.52
CA LEU A 10 4.74 3.46 -8.78
C LEU A 10 4.03 2.96 -7.53
N ALA A 11 4.70 2.88 -6.38
CA ALA A 11 4.08 2.43 -5.13
C ALA A 11 2.91 3.33 -4.74
N LEU A 12 3.08 4.65 -4.83
CA LEU A 12 2.03 5.63 -4.53
C LEU A 12 0.82 5.47 -5.45
N ALA A 13 1.02 5.26 -6.75
CA ALA A 13 -0.06 5.05 -7.72
C ALA A 13 -0.74 3.68 -7.57
N LEU A 14 0.03 2.65 -7.19
CA LEU A 14 -0.48 1.29 -6.99
C LEU A 14 -1.47 1.21 -5.82
N ILE A 15 -1.35 2.04 -4.78
CA ILE A 15 -2.29 2.04 -3.64
C ILE A 15 -3.74 2.35 -4.07
N PRO A 16 -4.06 3.51 -4.67
CA PRO A 16 -5.42 3.82 -5.12
C PRO A 16 -5.85 2.90 -6.27
N LEU A 17 -4.93 2.48 -7.15
CA LEU A 17 -5.24 1.55 -8.24
C LEU A 17 -5.68 0.18 -7.70
N THR A 18 -4.96 -0.36 -6.72
CA THR A 18 -5.31 -1.63 -6.05
C THR A 18 -6.70 -1.55 -5.43
N ALA A 19 -7.02 -0.43 -4.80
CA ALA A 19 -8.34 -0.19 -4.22
C ALA A 19 -9.44 -0.07 -5.29
N ALA A 20 -9.19 0.68 -6.36
CA ALA A 20 -10.13 0.85 -7.48
C ALA A 20 -10.45 -0.48 -8.16
N ILE A 21 -9.42 -1.27 -8.49
CA ILE A 21 -9.55 -2.60 -9.07
C ILE A 21 -10.30 -3.54 -8.11
N GLY A 22 -9.94 -3.54 -6.82
CA GLY A 22 -10.64 -4.33 -5.82
C GLY A 22 -12.13 -3.97 -5.70
N ARG A 23 -12.51 -2.70 -5.88
CA ARG A 23 -13.92 -2.27 -5.91
C ARG A 23 -14.61 -2.67 -7.21
N ALA A 24 -13.97 -2.45 -8.35
CA ALA A 24 -14.50 -2.81 -9.67
C ALA A 24 -14.78 -4.32 -9.78
N ILE A 25 -13.81 -5.17 -9.41
CA ILE A 25 -13.94 -6.63 -9.40
C ILE A 25 -15.09 -7.09 -8.48
N ARG A 26 -15.25 -6.45 -7.32
CA ARG A 26 -16.34 -6.79 -6.39
C ARG A 26 -17.72 -6.44 -6.95
N ARG A 27 -17.83 -5.34 -7.71
CA ARG A 27 -19.10 -4.83 -8.23
C ARG A 27 -19.52 -5.49 -9.55
N TRP A 28 -18.56 -5.77 -10.43
CA TRP A 28 -18.84 -6.19 -11.81
C TRP A 28 -18.22 -7.54 -12.19
N GLY A 29 -17.37 -8.12 -11.34
CA GLY A 29 -16.73 -9.41 -11.64
C GLY A 29 -17.67 -10.58 -11.48
N SER A 30 -17.69 -11.49 -12.47
CA SER A 30 -18.36 -12.79 -12.40
C SER A 30 -17.41 -13.90 -11.90
N GLY A 31 -17.97 -15.05 -11.52
CA GLY A 31 -17.20 -16.22 -11.08
C GLY A 31 -16.86 -16.26 -9.58
N ALA A 32 -16.06 -17.27 -9.20
CA ALA A 32 -15.70 -17.52 -7.81
C ALA A 32 -14.92 -16.34 -7.20
N PHE A 33 -15.37 -15.88 -6.02
CA PHE A 33 -14.82 -14.70 -5.35
C PHE A 33 -13.29 -14.76 -5.17
N ALA A 34 -12.77 -15.94 -4.80
CA ALA A 34 -11.34 -16.13 -4.58
C ALA A 34 -10.51 -15.93 -5.85
N LEU A 35 -10.98 -16.47 -6.98
CA LEU A 35 -10.28 -16.36 -8.27
C LEU A 35 -10.35 -14.96 -8.84
N ARG A 36 -11.53 -14.32 -8.82
CA ARG A 36 -11.69 -12.96 -9.37
C ARG A 36 -10.87 -11.92 -8.60
N MET A 37 -10.61 -12.13 -7.30
CA MET A 37 -9.84 -11.19 -6.48
C MET A 37 -8.32 -11.31 -6.64
N ARG A 38 -7.80 -12.30 -7.38
CA ARG A 38 -6.34 -12.49 -7.60
C ARG A 38 -5.62 -11.23 -8.07
N PRO A 39 -6.13 -10.44 -9.04
CA PRO A 39 -5.45 -9.23 -9.48
C PRO A 39 -5.28 -8.19 -8.36
N HIS A 40 -6.28 -8.05 -7.49
CA HIS A 40 -6.19 -7.15 -6.33
C HIS A 40 -5.09 -7.58 -5.35
N TYR A 41 -4.93 -8.88 -5.11
CA TYR A 41 -3.86 -9.39 -4.26
C TYR A 41 -2.48 -9.18 -4.89
N VAL A 42 -2.32 -9.47 -6.18
CA VAL A 42 -1.06 -9.26 -6.91
C VAL A 42 -0.64 -7.80 -6.84
N LEU A 43 -1.55 -6.86 -7.10
CA LEU A 43 -1.23 -5.43 -7.03
C LEU A 43 -0.90 -4.98 -5.60
N GLY A 44 -1.58 -5.53 -4.59
CA GLY A 44 -1.26 -5.27 -3.19
C GLY A 44 0.17 -5.71 -2.83
N TYR A 45 0.59 -6.90 -3.27
CA TYR A 45 1.98 -7.36 -3.07
C TYR A 45 2.99 -6.53 -3.85
N LEU A 46 2.68 -6.16 -5.09
CA LEU A 46 3.55 -5.28 -5.89
C LEU A 46 3.72 -3.90 -5.24
N ALA A 47 2.65 -3.34 -4.67
CA ALA A 47 2.72 -2.08 -3.92
C ALA A 47 3.64 -2.19 -2.70
N LEU A 48 3.53 -3.29 -1.93
CA LEU A 48 4.39 -3.55 -0.78
C LEU A 48 5.86 -3.73 -1.20
N LEU A 49 6.12 -4.55 -2.23
CA LEU A 49 7.48 -4.76 -2.74
C LEU A 49 8.10 -3.46 -3.26
N GLY A 50 7.33 -2.65 -3.98
CA GLY A 50 7.77 -1.33 -4.44
C GLY A 50 8.12 -0.40 -3.27
N ALA A 51 7.31 -0.37 -2.22
CA ALA A 51 7.57 0.42 -1.01
C ALA A 51 8.85 -0.04 -0.28
N LEU A 52 9.06 -1.36 -0.17
CA LEU A 52 10.28 -1.92 0.43
C LEU A 52 11.53 -1.58 -0.39
N TYR A 53 11.45 -1.75 -1.72
CA TYR A 53 12.56 -1.40 -2.61
C TYR A 53 12.90 0.10 -2.54
N HIS A 54 11.87 0.96 -2.55
CA HIS A 54 12.04 2.39 -2.36
C HIS A 54 12.73 2.72 -1.03
N THR A 55 12.29 2.08 0.07
CA THR A 55 12.88 2.27 1.40
C THR A 55 14.37 1.92 1.41
N MET A 56 14.74 0.78 0.79
CA MET A 56 16.14 0.36 0.70
C MET A 56 16.98 1.31 -0.15
N GLY A 57 16.45 1.76 -1.29
CA GLY A 57 17.15 2.69 -2.19
C GLY A 57 17.31 4.10 -1.62
N ALA A 58 16.37 4.53 -0.78
CA ALA A 58 16.36 5.87 -0.19
C ALA A 58 17.23 6.01 1.07
N MET A 59 17.79 4.92 1.61
CA MET A 59 18.52 4.94 2.90
C MET A 59 19.68 5.96 2.91
N SER A 60 20.41 6.10 1.81
CA SER A 60 21.53 7.04 1.68
C SER A 60 21.10 8.52 1.64
N ALA A 61 19.84 8.80 1.30
CA ALA A 61 19.29 10.16 1.17
C ALA A 61 18.55 10.63 2.44
N THR A 62 18.50 9.82 3.50
CA THR A 62 17.73 10.12 4.71
C THR A 62 18.26 11.31 5.51
N GLY A 63 19.55 11.66 5.39
CA GLY A 63 20.20 12.71 6.19
C GLY A 63 19.67 14.12 5.96
N GLY A 64 19.04 14.39 4.80
CA GLY A 64 18.43 15.68 4.48
C GLY A 64 16.90 15.70 4.59
N ALA A 65 16.27 14.57 4.92
CA ALA A 65 14.82 14.43 4.90
C ALA A 65 14.15 14.94 6.19
N ASN A 66 12.87 15.30 6.09
CA ASN A 66 12.07 15.63 7.25
C ASN A 66 11.80 14.39 8.12
N SER A 67 12.19 14.45 9.40
CA SER A 67 12.05 13.33 10.35
C SER A 67 10.61 12.81 10.50
N ASN A 68 9.61 13.71 10.53
CA ASN A 68 8.20 13.29 10.59
C ASN A 68 7.77 12.58 9.30
N GLY A 69 8.24 13.07 8.15
CA GLY A 69 8.05 12.41 6.87
C GLY A 69 8.62 10.98 6.87
N LEU A 70 9.81 10.77 7.43
CA LEU A 70 10.42 9.43 7.55
C LEU A 70 9.60 8.50 8.47
N TRP A 71 9.08 9.01 9.59
CA TRP A 71 8.16 8.25 10.45
C TRP A 71 6.88 7.85 9.73
N PHE A 72 6.27 8.77 8.97
CA PHE A 72 5.08 8.49 8.18
C PHE A 72 5.32 7.43 7.09
N ALA A 73 6.45 7.48 6.39
CA ALA A 73 6.83 6.42 5.45
C ALA A 73 6.98 5.06 6.13
N SER A 74 7.63 5.02 7.29
CA SER A 74 7.83 3.79 8.05
C SER A 74 6.50 3.17 8.47
N LEU A 75 5.61 3.99 9.06
CA LEU A 75 4.27 3.55 9.45
C LEU A 75 3.41 3.15 8.25
N ALA A 76 3.51 3.85 7.12
CA ALA A 76 2.81 3.48 5.89
C ALA A 76 3.29 2.11 5.36
N THR A 77 4.60 1.86 5.38
CA THR A 77 5.19 0.59 4.95
C THR A 77 4.76 -0.57 5.85
N LEU A 78 4.78 -0.38 7.17
CA LEU A 78 4.22 -1.35 8.12
C LEU A 78 2.73 -1.58 7.88
N GLY A 79 1.98 -0.50 7.60
CA GLY A 79 0.57 -0.56 7.25
C GLY A 79 0.32 -1.37 5.97
N LEU A 80 1.13 -1.23 4.93
CA LEU A 80 1.08 -2.08 3.73
C LEU A 80 1.36 -3.56 4.05
N GLY A 81 2.32 -3.84 4.93
CA GLY A 81 2.57 -5.21 5.42
C GLY A 81 1.35 -5.79 6.12
N ALA A 82 0.76 -5.04 7.06
CA ALA A 82 -0.46 -5.43 7.75
C ALA A 82 -1.66 -5.56 6.78
N GLN A 83 -1.78 -4.71 5.76
CA GLN A 83 -2.76 -4.84 4.68
C GLN A 83 -2.65 -6.19 3.97
N ALA A 84 -1.43 -6.59 3.60
CA ALA A 84 -1.17 -7.85 2.93
C ALA A 84 -1.53 -9.06 3.81
N LEU A 85 -1.19 -9.01 5.10
CA LEU A 85 -1.54 -10.07 6.06
C LEU A 85 -3.06 -10.18 6.25
N LEU A 86 -3.75 -9.07 6.50
CA LEU A 86 -5.21 -9.05 6.65
C LEU A 86 -5.90 -9.50 5.35
N GLY A 87 -5.41 -9.02 4.20
CA GLY A 87 -5.93 -9.36 2.87
C GLY A 87 -5.82 -10.85 2.55
N THR A 88 -4.71 -11.48 2.96
CA THR A 88 -4.48 -12.93 2.81
C THR A 88 -5.45 -13.72 3.68
N ASN A 89 -5.62 -13.34 4.95
CA ASN A 89 -6.57 -13.98 5.86
C ASN A 89 -8.04 -13.83 5.42
N LEU A 90 -8.38 -12.80 4.64
CA LEU A 90 -9.71 -12.62 4.07
C LEU A 90 -10.07 -13.59 2.93
N GLN A 91 -9.08 -14.34 2.41
CA GLN A 91 -9.28 -15.36 1.38
C GLN A 91 -9.96 -16.60 1.95
N ALA A 92 -9.66 -16.96 3.20
CA ALA A 92 -10.28 -18.10 3.86
C ALA A 92 -11.75 -17.79 4.26
N PRO A 93 -12.67 -18.78 4.16
CA PRO A 93 -14.03 -18.64 4.65
C PRO A 93 -14.06 -18.58 6.18
N GLY A 94 -14.98 -17.80 6.75
CA GLY A 94 -15.12 -17.68 8.21
C GLY A 94 -15.98 -16.50 8.67
N THR A 95 -16.49 -16.57 9.89
CA THR A 95 -17.30 -15.52 10.54
C THR A 95 -16.48 -14.26 10.85
N TYR A 96 -15.17 -14.42 11.09
CA TYR A 96 -14.21 -13.33 11.35
C TYR A 96 -14.00 -12.39 10.15
N ARG A 97 -14.49 -12.72 8.94
CA ARG A 97 -14.26 -11.91 7.74
C ARG A 97 -14.91 -10.54 7.80
N ARG A 98 -16.04 -10.38 8.49
CA ARG A 98 -16.73 -9.09 8.62
C ARG A 98 -15.87 -8.06 9.38
N PRO A 99 -15.44 -8.33 10.64
CA PRO A 99 -14.56 -7.40 11.34
C PRO A 99 -13.22 -7.23 10.63
N LEU A 100 -12.66 -8.30 10.05
CA LEU A 100 -11.39 -8.23 9.33
C LEU A 100 -11.45 -7.33 8.09
N ARG A 101 -12.57 -7.32 7.35
CA ARG A 101 -12.80 -6.38 6.24
C ARG A 101 -12.86 -4.93 6.72
N ARG A 102 -13.49 -4.67 7.86
CA ARG A 102 -13.56 -3.32 8.43
C ARG A 102 -12.16 -2.83 8.79
N TRP A 103 -11.37 -3.65 9.49
CA TRP A 103 -9.98 -3.34 9.81
C TRP A 103 -9.13 -3.14 8.55
N HIS A 104 -9.29 -4.00 7.54
CA HIS A 104 -8.60 -3.85 6.27
C HIS A 104 -8.96 -2.52 5.58
N MET A 105 -10.23 -2.06 5.62
CA MET A 105 -10.59 -0.75 5.06
C MET A 105 -10.08 0.43 5.90
N ILE A 106 -10.15 0.36 7.23
CA ILE A 106 -9.62 1.40 8.13
C ILE A 106 -8.12 1.57 7.90
N LEU A 107 -7.39 0.46 7.92
CA LEU A 107 -5.95 0.47 7.73
C LEU A 107 -5.57 0.97 6.33
N PHE A 108 -6.38 0.70 5.29
CA PHE A 108 -6.11 1.20 3.94
C PHE A 108 -6.11 2.74 3.93
N TRP A 109 -7.13 3.36 4.53
CA TRP A 109 -7.22 4.82 4.59
C TRP A 109 -6.11 5.43 5.44
N LEU A 110 -5.76 4.81 6.58
CA LEU A 110 -4.63 5.24 7.40
C LEU A 110 -3.31 5.17 6.63
N THR A 111 -3.02 4.05 5.96
CA THR A 111 -1.82 3.88 5.15
C THR A 111 -1.77 4.89 4.00
N ALA A 112 -2.89 5.12 3.30
CA ALA A 112 -2.95 6.10 2.23
C ALA A 112 -2.69 7.53 2.73
N ALA A 113 -3.28 7.92 3.87
CA ALA A 113 -3.06 9.23 4.47
C ALA A 113 -1.60 9.42 4.91
N LEU A 114 -1.00 8.42 5.55
CA LEU A 114 0.41 8.45 5.95
C LEU A 114 1.36 8.54 4.75
N ALA A 115 1.11 7.76 3.70
CA ALA A 115 1.91 7.80 2.47
C ALA A 115 1.83 9.19 1.81
N LEU A 116 0.63 9.78 1.71
CA LEU A 116 0.46 11.13 1.18
C LEU A 116 1.16 12.18 2.05
N ALA A 117 1.01 12.11 3.38
CA ALA A 117 1.68 13.02 4.29
C ALA A 117 3.21 12.93 4.20
N HIS A 118 3.77 11.73 4.06
CA HIS A 118 5.18 11.53 3.78
C HIS A 118 5.62 12.25 2.50
N VAL A 119 4.89 12.07 1.39
CA VAL A 119 5.21 12.71 0.10
C VAL A 119 5.16 14.24 0.22
N VAL A 120 4.16 14.79 0.91
CA VAL A 120 4.05 16.24 1.12
C VAL A 120 5.22 16.78 1.94
N LEU A 121 5.61 16.08 3.01
CA LEU A 121 6.67 16.53 3.91
C LEU A 121 8.08 16.37 3.33
N ASN A 122 8.31 15.34 2.52
CA ASN A 122 9.64 15.03 1.97
C ASN A 122 9.81 15.40 0.50
N GLY A 123 8.74 15.68 -0.25
CA GLY A 123 8.79 16.08 -1.66
C GLY A 123 9.79 17.21 -1.95
N PRO A 124 9.85 18.29 -1.15
CA PRO A 124 10.82 19.37 -1.34
C PRO A 124 12.30 18.98 -1.12
N PHE A 125 12.57 17.83 -0.48
CA PHE A 125 13.91 17.34 -0.16
C PHE A 125 14.38 16.25 -1.13
N LEU A 126 13.54 15.87 -2.10
CA LEU A 126 13.80 14.83 -3.10
C LEU A 126 14.17 15.41 -4.48
N SER A 127 14.37 16.73 -4.57
CA SER A 127 14.79 17.46 -5.79
C SER A 127 16.30 17.59 -5.91
#